data_AF-A0A957FDM6-F1
#
_entry.id   AF-A0A957FDM6-F1
#
_cell.length_a   1.000
_cell.length_b   1.000
_cell.length_c   1.000
_cell.angle_alpha   90.00
_cell.angle_beta   90.00
_cell.angle_gamma   90.00
#
_symmetry.space_group_name_H-M   'P 1'
#
loop_
_entity.id
_entity.type
_entity.pdbx_description
1 polymer ?
#
loop_
_entity_poly.entity_id
_entity_poly.type
_entity_poly.pdbx_seq_one_letter_code
_entity_poly.pdbx_strand_id
1 'polypeptide(L)'
;MPHLPAPRARRLLPLLHLPIIVALLLGIFTAVPPTRAAQTGLTWPDGSTFTSFGGNEVITIDLGIMQFVNGCPTGINDFIYPFADVYVMPSGSVSQGSQLVDVVGRPNTVMGASGGIFVSEVIGATGPGGPIGPGTYAVVYDECQDGTFDANDSLFDPAFEVTIPANLPPINPLA
;
A
#
# COMPACT_ATOMS: atom_id res chain seq x y z
N MET A 1 54.45 69.78 16.95
CA MET A 1 54.34 70.95 16.05
C MET A 1 53.95 70.45 14.65
N PRO A 2 53.20 71.25 13.89
CA PRO A 2 51.88 70.86 13.36
C PRO A 2 51.84 70.87 11.82
N HIS A 3 50.61 70.75 11.29
CA HIS A 3 50.14 71.25 9.99
C HIS A 3 49.97 70.24 8.83
N LEU A 4 48.83 69.53 8.86
CA LEU A 4 47.71 69.62 7.89
C LEU A 4 48.00 70.28 6.52
N PRO A 5 47.47 69.72 5.40
CA PRO A 5 46.05 69.96 5.11
C PRO A 5 45.28 68.80 4.43
N ALA A 6 44.02 68.64 4.85
CA ALA A 6 42.92 68.16 3.99
C ALA A 6 42.31 69.38 3.25
N PRO A 7 41.27 69.28 2.40
CA PRO A 7 40.63 68.13 1.74
C PRO A 7 40.44 68.38 0.21
N ARG A 8 40.00 67.37 -0.55
CA ARG A 8 39.12 67.65 -1.71
C ARG A 8 38.11 66.54 -1.92
N ALA A 9 36.95 66.75 -1.28
CA ALA A 9 35.72 66.08 -1.62
C ALA A 9 35.29 66.48 -3.03
N ARG A 10 35.01 65.51 -3.91
CA ARG A 10 34.05 65.69 -4.99
C ARG A 10 32.95 64.65 -4.83
N ARG A 11 31.76 65.20 -4.67
CA ARG A 11 30.52 64.56 -4.23
C ARG A 11 30.06 63.51 -5.25
N LEU A 12 29.70 62.36 -4.72
CA LEU A 12 28.90 61.34 -5.39
C LEU A 12 27.47 61.84 -5.60
N LEU A 13 26.98 61.63 -6.83
CA LEU A 13 25.61 61.44 -7.35
C LEU A 13 24.45 62.33 -6.85
N PRO A 14 23.53 62.72 -7.76
CA PRO A 14 22.33 61.89 -7.93
C PRO A 14 21.68 61.85 -9.34
N LEU A 15 20.99 60.71 -9.58
CA LEU A 15 19.69 60.50 -10.28
C LEU A 15 19.51 61.08 -11.71
N LEU A 16 19.02 60.38 -12.74
CA LEU A 16 17.79 59.57 -12.88
C LEU A 16 17.77 59.12 -14.39
N HIS A 17 17.53 57.87 -14.82
CA HIS A 17 16.25 57.37 -15.39
C HIS A 17 16.37 55.89 -15.84
N LEU A 18 15.40 55.08 -15.37
CA LEU A 18 14.96 53.71 -15.70
C LEU A 18 14.73 53.42 -17.22
N PRO A 19 14.44 52.17 -17.69
CA PRO A 19 14.25 50.92 -16.92
C PRO A 19 14.89 49.63 -17.49
N ILE A 20 15.17 48.73 -16.55
CA ILE A 20 15.34 47.28 -16.69
C ILE A 20 13.96 46.68 -17.03
N ILE A 21 13.80 46.13 -18.22
CA ILE A 21 12.70 45.22 -18.56
C ILE A 21 13.30 43.84 -18.77
N VAL A 22 13.45 43.09 -17.67
CA VAL A 22 13.63 41.63 -17.70
C VAL A 22 12.43 41.06 -16.97
N ALA A 23 11.31 40.98 -17.69
CA ALA A 23 10.07 40.41 -17.19
C ALA A 23 10.17 38.87 -17.23
N LEU A 24 10.48 38.31 -16.06
CA LEU A 24 9.63 37.34 -15.37
C LEU A 24 8.95 36.28 -16.26
N LEU A 25 9.71 35.33 -16.81
CA LEU A 25 9.20 33.98 -17.08
C LEU A 25 9.26 33.20 -15.77
N LEU A 26 8.26 33.43 -14.93
CA LEU A 26 7.97 32.62 -13.76
C LEU A 26 7.53 31.25 -14.27
N GLY A 27 8.49 30.36 -14.48
CA GLY A 27 8.22 28.94 -14.65
C GLY A 27 7.56 28.46 -13.36
N ILE A 28 6.23 28.30 -13.40
CA ILE A 28 5.48 27.61 -12.37
C ILE A 28 5.92 26.16 -12.47
N PHE A 29 7.01 25.81 -11.77
CA PHE A 29 7.23 24.44 -11.36
C PHE A 29 6.10 24.14 -10.39
N THR A 30 4.99 23.60 -10.90
CA THR A 30 4.09 22.84 -10.06
C THR A 30 4.96 21.71 -9.50
N ALA A 31 5.35 21.82 -8.24
CA ALA A 31 5.88 20.70 -7.50
C ALA A 31 4.78 19.65 -7.50
N VAL A 32 4.81 18.76 -8.49
CA VAL A 32 4.08 17.51 -8.41
C VAL A 32 4.70 16.83 -7.20
N PRO A 33 3.96 16.59 -6.10
CA PRO A 33 4.51 15.83 -5.01
C PRO A 33 5.05 14.52 -5.58
N PRO A 34 6.22 14.03 -5.16
CA PRO A 34 6.68 12.73 -5.62
C PRO A 34 5.56 11.74 -5.32
N THR A 35 4.97 11.15 -6.36
CA THR A 35 4.09 10.02 -6.21
C THR A 35 4.95 8.93 -5.56
N ARG A 36 4.75 8.69 -4.25
CA ARG A 36 5.27 7.46 -3.65
C ARG A 36 4.61 6.34 -4.47
N ALA A 37 5.42 5.56 -5.18
CA ALA A 37 4.95 4.27 -5.68
C ALA A 37 4.31 3.53 -4.50
N ALA A 38 3.20 2.83 -4.74
CA ALA A 38 2.55 2.01 -3.70
C ALA A 38 3.65 1.19 -3.01
N GLN A 39 3.83 1.41 -1.70
CA GLN A 39 4.87 0.73 -0.93
C GLN A 39 4.47 -0.72 -0.61
N THR A 40 3.34 -1.15 -1.14
CA THR A 40 2.68 -2.41 -0.83
C THR A 40 2.29 -3.12 -2.11
N GLY A 41 2.16 -4.44 -2.02
CA GLY A 41 1.95 -5.28 -3.18
C GLY A 41 1.48 -6.68 -2.84
N LEU A 42 0.81 -7.28 -3.81
CA LEU A 42 0.38 -8.67 -3.80
C LEU A 42 0.49 -9.19 -5.22
N THR A 43 1.22 -10.28 -5.41
CA THR A 43 1.18 -11.07 -6.64
C THR A 43 0.90 -12.53 -6.35
N TRP A 44 0.16 -13.14 -7.26
CA TRP A 44 -0.15 -14.56 -7.29
C TRP A 44 0.96 -15.34 -7.99
N PRO A 45 0.96 -16.69 -7.91
CA PRO A 45 2.01 -17.53 -8.53
C PRO A 45 2.14 -17.38 -10.05
N ASP A 46 1.11 -16.88 -10.73
CA ASP A 46 1.12 -16.55 -12.16
C ASP A 46 1.72 -15.16 -12.46
N GLY A 47 2.16 -14.42 -11.44
CA GLY A 47 2.71 -13.07 -11.51
C GLY A 47 1.66 -11.96 -11.63
N SER A 48 0.37 -12.30 -11.63
CA SER A 48 -0.71 -11.32 -11.67
C SER A 48 -0.99 -10.72 -10.29
N THR A 49 -1.65 -9.56 -10.25
CA THR A 49 -2.19 -8.98 -9.01
C THR A 49 -3.65 -9.38 -8.76
N PHE A 50 -4.26 -10.09 -9.71
CA PHE A 50 -5.60 -10.68 -9.61
C PHE A 50 -5.64 -12.02 -10.32
N THR A 51 -6.13 -13.07 -9.65
CA THR A 51 -6.23 -14.42 -10.22
C THR A 51 -7.58 -15.08 -9.90
N SER A 52 -7.81 -16.27 -10.46
CA SER A 52 -9.01 -17.06 -10.23
C SER A 52 -8.67 -18.44 -9.72
N PHE A 53 -9.42 -18.89 -8.71
CA PHE A 53 -9.28 -20.20 -8.10
C PHE A 53 -10.49 -21.09 -8.41
N GLY A 54 -10.22 -22.36 -8.66
CA GLY A 54 -11.21 -23.43 -8.74
C GLY A 54 -11.65 -23.93 -7.36
N GLY A 55 -12.33 -25.08 -7.33
CA GLY A 55 -12.71 -25.76 -6.09
C GLY A 55 -11.57 -26.60 -5.50
N ASN A 56 -11.45 -26.63 -4.18
CA ASN A 56 -10.40 -27.31 -3.41
C ASN A 56 -8.97 -26.86 -3.72
N GLU A 57 -8.77 -25.58 -4.02
CA GLU A 57 -7.46 -25.01 -4.28
C GLU A 57 -6.93 -24.28 -3.04
N VAL A 58 -5.60 -24.32 -2.86
CA VAL A 58 -4.91 -23.55 -1.83
C VAL A 58 -4.62 -22.16 -2.38
N ILE A 59 -4.99 -21.13 -1.62
CA ILE A 59 -4.75 -19.74 -1.96
C ILE A 59 -3.43 -19.33 -1.34
N THR A 60 -2.45 -19.05 -2.19
CA THR A 60 -1.10 -18.67 -1.79
C THR A 60 -0.73 -17.34 -2.42
N ILE A 61 -0.38 -16.34 -1.60
CA ILE A 61 0.30 -15.14 -2.06
C ILE A 61 1.74 -15.54 -2.40
N ASP A 62 2.14 -15.36 -3.66
CA ASP A 62 3.50 -15.73 -4.08
C ASP A 62 4.52 -14.70 -3.58
N LEU A 63 4.24 -13.43 -3.81
CA LEU A 63 5.03 -12.31 -3.31
C LEU A 63 4.08 -11.25 -2.74
N GLY A 64 4.29 -10.91 -1.47
CA GLY A 64 3.63 -9.80 -0.82
C GLY A 64 4.64 -8.76 -0.36
N ILE A 65 4.20 -7.50 -0.33
CA ILE A 65 4.96 -6.37 0.19
C ILE A 65 4.05 -5.61 1.16
N MET A 66 4.43 -5.54 2.43
CA MET A 66 3.74 -4.79 3.48
C MET A 66 4.55 -3.56 3.92
N GLN A 67 3.92 -2.62 4.62
CA GLN A 67 4.62 -1.44 5.16
C GLN A 67 5.30 -1.75 6.49
N PHE A 68 6.33 -0.97 6.81
CA PHE A 68 6.84 -0.85 8.17
C PHE A 68 6.12 0.33 8.85
N VAL A 69 5.31 0.05 9.86
CA VAL A 69 4.47 1.02 10.57
C VAL A 69 4.89 1.11 12.03
N ASN A 70 5.45 2.25 12.42
CA ASN A 70 5.87 2.54 13.80
C ASN A 70 5.19 3.82 14.33
N GLY A 71 3.89 3.93 14.05
CA GLY A 71 3.04 5.06 14.43
C GLY A 71 1.59 4.65 14.62
N CYS A 72 1.35 3.39 14.97
CA CYS A 72 0.03 2.82 15.16
C CYS A 72 -0.71 3.50 16.32
N PRO A 73 -1.90 4.09 16.08
CA PRO A 73 -2.73 4.66 17.13
C PRO A 73 -3.21 3.60 18.13
N THR A 74 -3.51 2.42 17.60
CA THR A 74 -3.93 1.19 18.29
C THR A 74 -3.19 0.00 17.69
N GLY A 75 -3.10 -1.11 18.41
CA GLY A 75 -2.38 -2.29 17.94
C GLY A 75 -0.88 -2.26 18.23
N ILE A 76 -0.06 -2.78 17.31
CA ILE A 76 1.35 -3.09 17.52
C ILE A 76 2.21 -2.27 16.54
N ASN A 77 3.18 -1.53 17.08
CA ASN A 77 4.20 -0.87 16.26
C ASN A 77 5.29 -1.85 15.84
N ASP A 78 5.71 -1.73 14.59
CA ASP A 78 6.91 -2.37 14.10
C ASP A 78 8.17 -1.78 14.74
N PHE A 79 9.18 -2.64 14.90
CA PHE A 79 10.46 -2.24 15.47
C PHE A 79 11.66 -2.61 14.58
N ILE A 80 11.81 -3.90 14.25
CA ILE A 80 12.93 -4.39 13.42
C ILE A 80 12.43 -4.91 12.08
N TYR A 81 11.31 -5.62 12.10
CA TYR A 81 10.67 -6.18 10.92
C TYR A 81 9.23 -5.68 10.86
N PRO A 82 8.67 -5.49 9.65
CA PRO A 82 7.26 -5.21 9.49
C PRO A 82 6.42 -6.46 9.75
N PHE A 83 5.25 -6.26 10.33
CA PHE A 83 4.24 -7.28 10.51
C PHE A 83 2.88 -6.79 10.00
N ALA A 84 2.05 -7.73 9.56
CA ALA A 84 0.67 -7.45 9.26
C ALA A 84 -0.20 -8.68 9.54
N ASP A 85 -1.43 -8.45 9.94
CA ASP A 85 -2.46 -9.49 9.90
C ASP A 85 -3.10 -9.49 8.51
N VAL A 86 -3.04 -10.62 7.81
CA VAL A 86 -3.56 -10.76 6.45
C VAL A 86 -4.96 -11.34 6.50
N TYR A 87 -5.93 -10.55 6.05
CA TYR A 87 -7.34 -10.92 6.00
C TYR A 87 -7.80 -11.22 4.58
N VAL A 88 -8.66 -12.22 4.44
CA VAL A 88 -9.49 -12.47 3.26
C VAL A 88 -10.90 -11.99 3.54
N MET A 89 -11.38 -11.03 2.74
CA MET A 89 -12.67 -10.37 2.91
C MET A 89 -13.49 -10.47 1.62
N PRO A 90 -14.83 -10.44 1.65
CA PRO A 90 -15.62 -10.26 0.43
C PRO A 90 -15.23 -8.95 -0.30
N SER A 91 -15.12 -8.99 -1.62
CA SER A 91 -14.82 -7.80 -2.41
C SER A 91 -15.90 -6.71 -2.20
N GLY A 92 -15.47 -5.47 -2.05
CA GLY A 92 -16.33 -4.31 -1.78
C GLY A 92 -16.85 -4.20 -0.35
N SER A 93 -16.45 -5.08 0.59
CA SER A 93 -16.91 -5.03 1.98
C SER A 93 -16.04 -4.18 2.91
N VAL A 94 -14.88 -3.72 2.45
CA VAL A 94 -13.89 -3.02 3.28
C VAL A 94 -13.93 -1.52 3.00
N SER A 95 -14.02 -0.72 4.07
CA SER A 95 -13.98 0.75 4.01
C SER A 95 -13.35 1.32 5.27
N GLN A 96 -12.91 2.59 5.25
CA GLN A 96 -12.27 3.22 6.42
C GLN A 96 -13.09 3.02 7.71
N GLY A 97 -12.45 2.51 8.76
CA GLY A 97 -13.05 2.23 10.06
C GLY A 97 -13.85 0.93 10.12
N SER A 98 -13.85 0.11 9.07
CA SER A 98 -14.52 -1.20 9.07
C SER A 98 -13.79 -2.17 9.99
N GLN A 99 -14.54 -2.93 10.78
CA GLN A 99 -13.97 -4.08 11.47
C GLN A 99 -13.63 -5.17 10.45
N LEU A 100 -12.41 -5.69 10.53
CA LEU A 100 -11.93 -6.77 9.70
C LEU A 100 -12.41 -8.12 10.27
N VAL A 101 -13.05 -8.93 9.43
CA VAL A 101 -13.61 -10.23 9.80
C VAL A 101 -13.27 -11.25 8.72
N ASP A 102 -12.18 -11.97 8.95
CA ASP A 102 -11.63 -12.92 8.00
C ASP A 102 -12.64 -14.03 7.62
N VAL A 103 -12.78 -14.32 6.33
CA VAL A 103 -13.70 -15.35 5.81
C VAL A 103 -13.30 -16.76 6.24
N VAL A 104 -12.00 -17.01 6.44
CA VAL A 104 -11.43 -18.27 6.97
C VAL A 104 -11.61 -18.36 8.49
N GLY A 105 -11.94 -17.24 9.15
CA GLY A 105 -12.31 -17.13 10.56
C GLY A 105 -11.22 -16.54 11.45
N ARG A 106 -9.96 -16.51 11.00
CA ARG A 106 -8.86 -15.81 11.67
C ARG A 106 -7.79 -15.42 10.63
N PRO A 107 -7.26 -14.18 10.67
CA PRO A 107 -6.15 -13.79 9.80
C PRO A 107 -4.86 -14.54 10.16
N ASN A 108 -3.94 -14.56 9.19
CA ASN A 108 -2.55 -14.95 9.41
C ASN A 108 -1.73 -13.72 9.80
N THR A 109 -0.96 -13.80 10.89
CA THR A 109 0.07 -12.81 11.17
C THR A 109 1.33 -13.13 10.37
N VAL A 110 1.73 -12.23 9.50
CA VAL A 110 2.86 -12.39 8.58
C VAL A 110 3.97 -11.43 8.96
N MET A 111 5.22 -11.91 8.97
CA MET A 111 6.41 -11.09 9.13
C MET A 111 7.03 -10.83 7.75
N GLY A 112 7.23 -9.57 7.40
CA GLY A 112 8.03 -9.21 6.23
C GLY A 112 9.53 -9.23 6.55
N ALA A 113 10.33 -9.61 5.56
CA ALA A 113 11.77 -9.40 5.57
C ALA A 113 12.12 -7.93 5.24
N SER A 114 13.40 -7.66 4.97
CA SER A 114 13.86 -6.33 4.55
C SER A 114 13.01 -5.78 3.39
N GLY A 115 12.47 -4.58 3.58
CA GLY A 115 11.60 -3.93 2.59
C GLY A 115 10.14 -4.40 2.61
N GLY A 116 9.72 -5.16 3.62
CA GLY A 116 8.33 -5.61 3.75
C GLY A 116 7.99 -6.86 2.95
N ILE A 117 8.98 -7.50 2.35
CA ILE A 117 8.76 -8.63 1.45
C ILE A 117 8.46 -9.91 2.23
N PHE A 118 7.40 -10.60 1.86
CA PHE A 118 7.13 -11.98 2.26
C PHE A 118 6.78 -12.81 1.02
N VAL A 119 6.97 -14.13 1.10
CA VAL A 119 6.78 -15.04 -0.04
C VAL A 119 6.05 -16.31 0.35
N SER A 120 5.32 -16.88 -0.60
CA SER A 120 4.66 -18.18 -0.49
C SER A 120 3.76 -18.33 0.75
N GLU A 121 2.99 -17.29 1.06
CA GLU A 121 2.10 -17.25 2.23
C GLU A 121 0.73 -17.86 1.89
N VAL A 122 0.36 -18.93 2.60
CA VAL A 122 -0.93 -19.61 2.40
C VAL A 122 -2.01 -18.93 3.24
N ILE A 123 -2.94 -18.24 2.59
CA ILE A 123 -3.99 -17.43 3.24
C ILE A 123 -5.36 -18.12 3.30
N GLY A 124 -5.49 -19.33 2.74
CA GLY A 124 -6.74 -20.08 2.83
C GLY A 124 -6.86 -21.21 1.81
N ALA A 125 -8.02 -21.83 1.76
CA ALA A 125 -8.37 -22.84 0.77
C ALA A 125 -9.83 -22.70 0.33
N THR A 126 -10.11 -22.99 -0.94
CA THR A 126 -11.45 -22.90 -1.51
C THR A 126 -12.29 -24.15 -1.23
N GLY A 127 -13.61 -23.96 -1.19
CA GLY A 127 -14.57 -25.04 -0.99
C GLY A 127 -14.55 -26.09 -2.12
N PRO A 128 -15.18 -27.26 -1.90
CA PRO A 128 -15.90 -27.68 -0.70
C PRO A 128 -15.02 -28.12 0.50
N GLY A 129 -13.72 -28.36 0.31
CA GLY A 129 -12.81 -28.79 1.37
C GLY A 129 -12.30 -27.66 2.26
N GLY A 130 -12.29 -26.43 1.75
CA GLY A 130 -11.96 -25.22 2.50
C GLY A 130 -13.18 -24.30 2.77
N PRO A 131 -13.01 -23.27 3.61
CA PRO A 131 -14.10 -22.37 4.00
C PRO A 131 -14.43 -21.29 2.96
N ILE A 132 -13.54 -21.05 1.99
CA ILE A 132 -13.74 -19.97 1.00
C ILE A 132 -14.63 -20.48 -0.14
N GLY A 133 -15.89 -20.05 -0.15
CA GLY A 133 -16.87 -20.41 -1.17
C GLY A 133 -16.69 -19.67 -2.51
N PRO A 134 -17.61 -19.88 -3.47
CA PRO A 134 -17.64 -19.09 -4.70
C PRO A 134 -17.88 -17.61 -4.42
N GLY A 135 -17.17 -16.73 -5.11
CA GLY A 135 -17.28 -15.26 -4.96
C GLY A 135 -16.01 -14.52 -5.30
N THR A 136 -16.07 -13.18 -5.27
CA THR A 136 -14.91 -12.30 -5.44
C THR A 136 -14.46 -11.77 -4.07
N TYR A 137 -13.16 -11.76 -3.84
CA TYR A 137 -12.56 -11.48 -2.54
C TYR A 137 -11.51 -10.38 -2.63
N ALA A 138 -11.42 -9.59 -1.57
CA ALA A 138 -10.35 -8.68 -1.28
C ALA A 138 -9.33 -9.34 -0.33
N VAL A 139 -8.10 -8.84 -0.37
CA VAL A 139 -7.08 -9.11 0.64
C VAL A 139 -6.74 -7.80 1.33
N VAL A 140 -6.68 -7.83 2.66
CA VAL A 140 -6.25 -6.69 3.48
C VAL A 140 -4.98 -7.08 4.21
N TYR A 141 -3.98 -6.21 4.19
CA TYR A 141 -2.92 -6.23 5.20
C TYR A 141 -3.34 -5.21 6.26
N ASP A 142 -3.44 -5.66 7.50
CA ASP A 142 -3.66 -4.84 8.69
C ASP A 142 -2.29 -4.67 9.36
N GLU A 143 -1.58 -3.62 8.96
CA GLU A 143 -0.18 -3.38 9.35
C GLU A 143 -0.06 -2.99 10.83
N CYS A 144 -1.11 -2.43 11.44
CA CYS A 144 -1.13 -2.15 12.88
C CYS A 144 -1.65 -3.34 13.71
N GLN A 145 -2.16 -4.38 13.07
CA GLN A 145 -2.66 -5.59 13.71
C GLN A 145 -3.75 -5.29 14.75
N ASP A 146 -4.64 -4.35 14.43
CA ASP A 146 -5.64 -3.85 15.36
C ASP A 146 -7.09 -4.26 15.03
N GLY A 147 -7.27 -4.95 13.89
CA GLY A 147 -8.53 -5.48 13.42
C GLY A 147 -9.47 -4.44 12.81
N THR A 148 -9.00 -3.22 12.54
CA THR A 148 -9.80 -2.14 11.94
C THR A 148 -9.11 -1.58 10.72
N PHE A 149 -9.81 -1.55 9.58
CA PHE A 149 -9.23 -0.99 8.37
C PHE A 149 -9.00 0.53 8.49
N ASP A 150 -7.75 0.97 8.46
CA ASP A 150 -7.38 2.38 8.56
C ASP A 150 -6.34 2.88 7.53
N ALA A 151 -5.77 4.06 7.78
CA ALA A 151 -4.86 4.72 6.84
C ALA A 151 -3.46 4.08 6.76
N ASN A 152 -3.12 3.21 7.71
CA ASN A 152 -1.87 2.46 7.73
C ASN A 152 -1.98 1.14 6.95
N ASP A 153 -3.20 0.74 6.60
CA ASP A 153 -3.49 -0.57 6.04
C ASP A 153 -3.43 -0.61 4.51
N SER A 154 -3.19 -1.80 3.98
CA SER A 154 -3.24 -2.08 2.55
C SER A 154 -4.50 -2.83 2.13
N LEU A 155 -5.18 -2.35 1.09
CA LEU A 155 -6.35 -3.02 0.50
C LEU A 155 -6.08 -3.40 -0.96
N PHE A 156 -6.27 -4.68 -1.27
CA PHE A 156 -6.30 -5.23 -2.62
C PHE A 156 -7.72 -5.68 -2.93
N ASP A 157 -8.48 -4.86 -3.67
CA ASP A 157 -9.90 -5.12 -3.92
C ASP A 157 -10.30 -4.78 -5.36
N PRO A 158 -10.69 -5.77 -6.19
CA PRO A 158 -10.66 -7.21 -5.91
C PRO A 158 -9.23 -7.79 -5.98
N ALA A 159 -8.96 -8.82 -5.18
CA ALA A 159 -7.69 -9.55 -5.19
C ALA A 159 -7.79 -10.90 -5.91
N PHE A 160 -8.89 -11.63 -5.76
CA PHE A 160 -9.11 -12.89 -6.49
C PHE A 160 -10.60 -13.23 -6.61
N GLU A 161 -10.92 -14.20 -7.45
CA GLU A 161 -12.25 -14.80 -7.54
C GLU A 161 -12.18 -16.32 -7.36
N VAL A 162 -13.22 -16.91 -6.78
CA VAL A 162 -13.41 -18.35 -6.67
C VAL A 162 -14.59 -18.76 -7.54
N THR A 163 -14.32 -19.61 -8.53
CA THR A 163 -15.34 -20.17 -9.43
C THR A 163 -15.41 -21.68 -9.24
N ILE A 164 -16.50 -22.17 -8.64
CA ILE A 164 -16.76 -23.61 -8.48
C ILE A 164 -17.98 -23.98 -9.32
N PRO A 165 -17.82 -24.85 -10.35
CA PRO A 165 -18.96 -25.27 -11.17
C PRO A 165 -20.02 -25.98 -10.32
N ALA A 166 -21.28 -25.56 -10.45
CA ALA A 166 -22.40 -26.12 -9.68
C ALA A 166 -22.78 -27.58 -10.04
N ASN A 167 -22.26 -28.11 -11.16
CA ASN A 167 -22.64 -29.41 -11.71
C ASN A 167 -21.43 -30.34 -11.82
N LEU A 168 -21.05 -30.98 -10.72
CA LEU A 168 -20.27 -32.21 -10.81
C LEU A 168 -21.22 -33.35 -11.23
N PRO A 169 -20.90 -34.13 -12.28
CA PRO A 169 -21.69 -35.31 -12.63
C PRO A 169 -21.81 -36.25 -11.41
N PRO A 170 -22.96 -36.92 -11.21
CA PRO A 170 -23.06 -37.92 -10.15
C PRO A 170 -21.96 -38.96 -10.32
N ILE A 171 -21.16 -39.18 -9.27
CA ILE A 171 -20.28 -40.34 -9.17
C ILE A 171 -21.16 -41.59 -9.24
N ASN A 172 -20.98 -42.42 -10.27
CA ASN A 172 -21.60 -43.75 -10.34
C ASN A 172 -20.71 -44.72 -9.55
N PRO A 173 -21.11 -45.19 -8.35
CA PRO A 173 -20.27 -46.07 -7.53
C PRO A 173 -20.20 -47.52 -8.05
N LEU A 174 -20.74 -47.81 -9.24
CA LEU A 174 -20.86 -49.17 -9.79
C LEU A 174 -20.34 -49.31 -11.24
N ALA A 175 -19.39 -48.50 -11.69
CA ALA A 175 -18.71 -48.66 -12.99
C ALA A 175 -17.37 -49.40 -12.84
#